data_AF-A0A0F7T931-F1
#
_entry.id   AF-A0A0F7T931-F1
#
_cell.length_a   1.000
_cell.length_b   1.000
_cell.length_c   1.000
_cell.angle_alpha   90.00
_cell.angle_beta   90.00
_cell.angle_gamma   90.00
#
_symmetry.space_group_name_H-M   'P 1'
#
loop_
_entity.id
_entity.type
_entity.pdbx_description
1 polymer ?
#
loop_
_entity_poly.entity_id
_entity_poly.type
_entity_poly.pdbx_seq_one_letter_code
_entity_poly.pdbx_strand_id
1 'polypeptide(L)'
;TLSLTCTVSGGSISSSSYYWGWIRQPPGKGLEWIGSIYYSGSTYYNPSLKSRVTISEDMSKNQFSLKMSSVTAADTAVYYCARQAGVGATLDGYWYFDLWGRGTL
;
A
#
# COMPACT_ATOMS: atom_id res chain seq x y z
N THR A 1 7.11 -10.49 13.29
CA THR A 1 6.00 -9.88 12.53
C THR A 1 6.28 -8.40 12.40
N LEU A 2 5.94 -7.78 11.27
CA LEU A 2 6.06 -6.34 11.03
C LEU A 2 4.65 -5.75 10.95
N SER A 3 4.44 -4.56 11.53
CA SER A 3 3.18 -3.83 11.44
C SER A 3 3.47 -2.36 11.15
N LEU A 4 3.00 -1.86 10.01
CA LEU A 4 3.15 -0.49 9.59
C LEU A 4 1.78 0.13 9.36
N THR A 5 1.67 1.42 9.63
CA THR A 5 0.44 2.18 9.44
C THR A 5 0.74 3.46 8.67
N CYS A 6 -0.14 3.79 7.74
CA CYS A 6 -0.08 5.01 6.97
C CYS A 6 -1.30 5.87 7.26
N THR A 7 -1.05 7.10 7.71
CA THR A 7 -2.09 8.11 7.91
C THR A 7 -2.18 9.00 6.70
N VAL A 8 -3.36 9.07 6.09
CA VAL A 8 -3.61 9.92 4.93
C VAL A 8 -4.00 11.32 5.41
N SER A 9 -3.35 12.34 4.84
CA SER A 9 -3.66 13.75 5.07
C SER A 9 -3.97 14.43 3.73
N GLY A 10 -4.94 15.35 3.70
CA GLY A 10 -5.36 16.03 2.46
C GLY A 10 -6.15 15.15 1.47
N GLY A 11 -6.57 13.95 1.88
CA GLY A 11 -7.43 13.05 1.10
C GLY A 11 -8.21 12.11 2.02
N SER A 12 -9.12 11.32 1.46
CA SER A 12 -9.91 10.34 2.23
C SER A 12 -9.71 8.93 1.68
N ILE A 13 -9.40 7.98 2.56
CA ILE A 13 -9.28 6.58 2.17
C ILE A 13 -10.63 5.92 1.84
N SER A 14 -11.73 6.56 2.23
CA SER A 14 -13.09 6.11 1.88
C SER A 14 -13.52 6.50 0.45
N SER A 15 -12.66 7.21 -0.29
CA SER A 15 -12.95 7.57 -1.68
C SER A 15 -12.97 6.35 -2.59
N SER A 16 -13.98 6.27 -3.46
CA SER A 16 -14.07 5.28 -4.54
C SER A 16 -13.13 5.57 -5.71
N SER A 17 -12.35 6.64 -5.69
CA SER A 17 -11.45 6.98 -6.79
C SER A 17 -10.08 6.32 -6.68
N TYR A 18 -9.71 5.79 -5.50
CA TYR A 18 -8.33 5.40 -5.22
C TYR A 18 -8.20 4.04 -4.54
N TYR A 19 -7.11 3.36 -4.86
CA TYR A 19 -6.54 2.27 -4.10
C TYR A 19 -5.39 2.80 -3.24
N TRP A 20 -5.21 2.20 -2.07
CA TRP A 20 -4.14 2.54 -1.13
C TRP A 20 -3.16 1.39 -1.04
N GLY A 21 -1.92 1.64 -1.42
CA GLY A 21 -0.90 0.64 -1.66
C GLY A 21 0.27 0.71 -0.70
N TRP A 22 0.95 -0.42 -0.56
CA TRP A 22 2.24 -0.54 0.08
C TRP A 22 3.29 -0.98 -0.93
N ILE A 23 4.42 -0.30 -0.90
CA ILE A 23 5.60 -0.56 -1.72
C ILE A 23 6.77 -0.78 -0.78
N ARG A 24 7.68 -1.69 -1.12
CA ARG A 24 8.99 -1.76 -0.45
C ARG A 24 10.12 -1.54 -1.43
N GLN A 25 11.24 -1.02 -0.92
CA GLN A 25 12.48 -0.85 -1.64
C GLN A 25 13.62 -1.51 -0.88
N PRO A 26 14.02 -2.74 -1.25
CA PRO A 26 15.19 -3.37 -0.68
C PRO A 26 16.48 -2.60 -1.03
N PRO A 27 17.53 -2.65 -0.20
CA PRO A 27 18.81 -2.03 -0.50
C PRO A 27 19.36 -2.46 -1.86
N GLY A 28 19.71 -1.49 -2.71
CA GLY A 28 20.25 -1.74 -4.05
C GLY A 28 19.23 -2.28 -5.07
N LYS A 29 17.93 -2.31 -4.76
CA LYS A 29 16.86 -2.75 -5.67
C LYS A 29 15.85 -1.63 -5.96
N GLY A 30 15.05 -1.85 -7.01
CA GLY A 30 13.93 -1.00 -7.37
C GLY A 30 12.74 -1.15 -6.41
N LEU A 31 11.70 -0.36 -6.67
CA LEU A 31 10.42 -0.43 -5.95
C LEU A 31 9.71 -1.76 -6.27
N GLU A 32 9.24 -2.45 -5.23
CA GLU A 32 8.45 -3.68 -5.33
C GLU A 32 7.07 -3.44 -4.69
N TRP A 33 6.01 -3.64 -5.46
CA TRP A 33 4.64 -3.55 -4.96
C TRP A 33 4.35 -4.73 -4.03
N ILE A 34 3.82 -4.44 -2.84
CA ILE A 34 3.41 -5.48 -1.87
C ILE A 34 1.93 -5.83 -2.08
N GLY A 35 1.10 -4.81 -2.21
CA GLY A 35 -0.34 -4.94 -2.35
C GLY A 35 -1.05 -3.62 -2.15
N SER A 36 -2.35 -3.62 -2.39
CA SER A 36 -3.22 -2.47 -2.23
C SER A 36 -4.60 -2.87 -1.72
N ILE A 37 -5.30 -1.89 -1.17
CA ILE A 37 -6.66 -2.02 -0.66
C ILE A 37 -7.54 -0.90 -1.21
N TYR A 38 -8.75 -1.27 -1.61
CA TYR A 38 -9.79 -0.36 -2.05
C TYR A 38 -10.73 -0.03 -0.90
N TYR A 39 -11.47 1.07 -1.00
CA TYR A 39 -12.43 1.46 0.04
C TYR A 39 -13.50 0.37 0.31
N SER A 40 -13.83 -0.48 -0.66
CA SER A 40 -14.78 -1.59 -0.44
C SER A 40 -14.18 -2.80 0.29
N GLY A 41 -12.93 -2.71 0.77
CA GLY A 41 -12.17 -3.81 1.37
C GLY A 41 -11.56 -4.78 0.36
N SER A 42 -11.71 -4.51 -0.95
CA SER A 42 -11.10 -5.33 -1.99
C SER A 42 -9.58 -5.16 -1.96
N THR A 43 -8.86 -6.27 -1.82
CA THR A 43 -7.40 -6.28 -1.71
C THR A 43 -6.73 -6.92 -2.92
N TYR A 44 -5.61 -6.35 -3.34
CA TYR A 44 -4.69 -6.92 -4.31
C TYR A 44 -3.35 -7.18 -3.62
N TYR A 45 -2.76 -8.34 -3.86
CA TYR A 45 -1.47 -8.72 -3.28
C TYR A 45 -0.51 -9.14 -4.37
N ASN A 46 0.76 -8.84 -4.17
CA ASN A 46 1.83 -9.49 -4.91
C ASN A 46 1.81 -11.01 -4.60
N PRO A 47 1.69 -11.88 -5.61
CA PRO A 47 1.59 -13.32 -5.41
C PRO A 47 2.71 -13.90 -4.54
N SER A 48 3.94 -13.38 -4.66
CA SER A 48 5.10 -13.83 -3.90
C SER A 48 5.02 -13.50 -2.40
N LEU A 49 4.18 -12.54 -2.01
CA LEU A 49 4.04 -12.06 -0.63
C LEU A 49 2.67 -12.38 -0.01
N LYS A 50 1.69 -12.77 -0.82
CA LYS A 50 0.28 -12.96 -0.45
C LYS A 50 0.06 -13.86 0.78
N SER A 51 0.88 -14.90 0.97
CA SER A 51 0.72 -15.83 2.11
C SER A 51 1.13 -15.23 3.46
N ARG A 52 1.90 -14.13 3.44
CA ARG A 52 2.50 -13.52 4.63
C ARG A 52 1.98 -12.11 4.91
N VAL A 53 1.25 -11.53 3.97
CA VAL A 53 0.82 -10.12 4.00
C VAL A 53 -0.67 -10.02 4.31
N THR A 54 -1.02 -9.05 5.14
CA THR A 54 -2.39 -8.60 5.34
C THR A 54 -2.40 -7.08 5.26
N ILE A 55 -3.28 -6.52 4.43
CA ILE A 55 -3.52 -5.08 4.37
C ILE A 55 -4.93 -4.83 4.94
N SER A 56 -5.08 -3.77 5.72
CA SER A 56 -6.36 -3.41 6.34
C SER A 56 -6.53 -1.90 6.40
N GLU A 57 -7.78 -1.46 6.38
CA GLU A 57 -8.22 -0.08 6.42
C GLU A 57 -8.93 0.26 7.74
N ASP A 58 -8.71 1.47 8.24
CA ASP A 58 -9.44 2.09 9.34
C ASP A 58 -9.93 3.47 8.86
N MET A 59 -11.11 3.47 8.26
CA MET A 59 -11.71 4.68 7.70
C MET A 59 -12.02 5.73 8.76
N SER A 60 -12.28 5.32 10.01
CA SER A 60 -12.56 6.24 11.11
C SER A 60 -11.35 7.11 11.46
N LYS A 61 -10.14 6.59 11.18
CA LYS A 61 -8.87 7.28 11.42
C LYS A 61 -8.17 7.74 10.16
N ASN A 62 -8.79 7.52 9.00
CA ASN A 62 -8.20 7.77 7.69
C ASN A 62 -6.83 7.09 7.51
N GLN A 63 -6.74 5.84 7.95
CA GLN A 63 -5.51 5.06 7.99
C GLN A 63 -5.65 3.73 7.26
N PHE A 64 -4.55 3.25 6.69
CA PHE A 64 -4.44 1.86 6.24
C PHE A 64 -3.11 1.28 6.72
N SER A 65 -3.10 -0.03 6.96
CA SER A 65 -2.02 -0.72 7.64
C SER A 65 -1.56 -1.93 6.85
N LEU A 66 -0.27 -2.26 7.00
CA LEU A 66 0.38 -3.46 6.49
C LEU A 66 0.82 -4.31 7.68
N LYS A 67 0.39 -5.56 7.70
CA LYS A 67 0.90 -6.58 8.62
C LYS A 67 1.61 -7.66 7.83
N MET A 68 2.85 -7.97 8.21
CA MET A 68 3.62 -9.07 7.63
C MET A 68 3.99 -10.11 8.70
N SER A 69 3.67 -11.37 8.44
CA SER A 69 4.10 -12.53 9.22
C SER A 69 5.38 -13.15 8.65
N SER A 70 6.09 -13.93 9.48
CA SER A 70 7.31 -14.64 9.07
C SER A 70 8.33 -13.77 8.33
N VAL A 71 8.64 -12.60 8.92
CA VAL A 71 9.57 -11.61 8.37
C VAL A 71 11.00 -12.14 8.47
N THR A 72 11.76 -12.03 7.40
CA THR A 72 13.16 -12.49 7.28
C THR A 72 14.09 -11.34 6.91
N ALA A 73 15.40 -11.57 6.94
CA ALA A 73 16.38 -10.57 6.48
C ALA A 73 16.18 -10.14 5.01
N ALA A 74 15.56 -10.99 4.18
CA ALA A 74 15.23 -10.65 2.80
C ALA A 74 14.10 -9.60 2.68
N ASP A 75 13.36 -9.36 3.76
CA ASP A 75 12.29 -8.36 3.80
C ASP A 75 12.81 -6.97 4.24
N THR A 76 14.08 -6.84 4.64
CA THR A 76 14.68 -5.55 4.98
C THR A 76 14.63 -4.60 3.78
N ALA A 77 13.88 -3.52 3.93
CA ALA A 77 13.59 -2.56 2.88
C ALA A 77 13.04 -1.26 3.48
N VAL A 78 13.06 -0.17 2.71
CA VAL A 78 12.25 1.01 3.04
C VAL A 78 10.84 0.79 2.52
N TYR A 79 9.84 0.96 3.37
CA TYR A 79 8.43 0.75 3.08
C TYR A 79 7.72 2.08 2.86
N TYR A 80 7.04 2.22 1.72
CA TYR A 80 6.31 3.42 1.32
C TYR A 80 4.82 3.14 1.19
N CYS A 81 4.04 4.15 1.54
CA CYS A 81 2.63 4.22 1.20
C CYS A 81 2.47 4.81 -0.20
N ALA A 82 1.51 4.30 -0.97
CA ALA A 82 1.16 4.83 -2.27
C ALA A 82 -0.35 5.01 -2.42
N ARG A 83 -0.74 5.98 -3.24
CA ARG A 83 -2.12 6.15 -3.73
C ARG A 83 -2.13 5.77 -5.20
N GLN A 84 -3.04 4.90 -5.63
CA GLN A 84 -3.18 4.49 -7.02
C GLN A 84 -4.58 4.88 -7.52
N ALA A 85 -4.68 5.61 -8.63
CA ALA A 85 -5.97 6.01 -9.19
C ALA A 85 -6.65 4.81 -9.88
N GLY A 86 -7.95 4.61 -9.62
CA GLY A 86 -8.75 3.58 -10.30
C GLY A 86 -8.98 3.90 -11.78
N VAL A 87 -9.31 2.89 -12.60
CA VAL A 87 -9.60 3.04 -14.05
C VAL A 87 -10.70 4.07 -14.34
N GLY A 88 -11.62 4.31 -13.40
CA GLY A 88 -12.66 5.34 -13.53
C GLY A 88 -12.29 6.73 -12.99
N ALA A 89 -11.13 6.88 -12.36
CA ALA A 89 -10.66 8.14 -11.77
C ALA A 89 -9.67 8.89 -12.67
N THR A 90 -9.15 8.26 -13.72
CA THR A 90 -8.25 8.88 -14.70
C THR A 90 -8.96 8.96 -16.06
N LEU A 91 -8.91 10.13 -16.70
CA LEU A 91 -9.53 10.33 -18.01
C LEU A 91 -8.83 9.53 -19.13
N ASP A 92 -7.60 9.05 -18.89
CA ASP A 92 -6.76 8.40 -19.90
C ASP A 92 -6.63 6.87 -19.74
N GLY A 93 -7.36 6.23 -18.81
CA GLY A 93 -7.33 4.76 -18.64
C GLY A 93 -5.98 4.17 -18.16
N TYR A 94 -5.03 5.02 -17.76
CA TYR A 94 -3.72 4.62 -17.24
C TYR A 94 -3.70 4.64 -15.70
N TRP A 95 -3.06 3.62 -15.12
CA TRP A 95 -2.86 3.51 -13.67
C TRP A 95 -1.70 4.41 -13.23
N TYR A 96 -2.01 5.59 -12.70
CA TYR A 96 -1.04 6.44 -12.03
C TYR A 96 -1.00 6.17 -10.53
N PHE A 97 0.20 6.19 -9.95
CA PHE A 97 0.37 6.17 -8.51
C PHE A 97 1.23 7.33 -8.02
N ASP A 98 0.93 7.77 -6.81
CA ASP A 98 1.67 8.79 -6.08
C ASP A 98 2.24 8.16 -4.82
N LEU A 99 3.45 8.55 -4.42
CA LEU A 99 4.02 8.16 -3.12
C LEU A 99 3.55 9.13 -2.03
N TRP A 100 2.85 8.60 -1.03
CA TRP A 100 2.15 9.39 0.00
C TRP A 100 2.81 9.30 1.38
N GLY A 101 4.07 8.86 1.45
CA GLY A 101 4.82 8.77 2.71
C GLY A 101 6.33 8.92 2.51
N ARG A 102 7.02 9.35 3.57
CA ARG A 102 8.50 9.53 3.58
C ARG A 102 9.29 8.22 3.57
N GLY A 103 8.60 7.08 3.59
CA GLY A 103 9.22 5.78 3.77
C GLY A 103 9.53 5.50 5.25
N THR A 104 9.48 4.23 5.66
CA THR A 104 9.99 3.78 6.96
C THR A 104 10.87 2.56 6.77
N LEU A 105 11.99 2.50 7.50
CA LEU A 105 12.90 1.34 7.52
C LEU A 105 12.32 0.20 8.37
#